data_AF-A0A2D4F0A5-F1
#
_entry.id   AF-A0A2D4F0A5-F1
#
_cell.length_a   1.000
_cell.length_b   1.000
_cell.length_c   1.000
_cell.angle_alpha   90.00
_cell.angle_beta   90.00
_cell.angle_gamma   90.00
#
_symmetry.space_group_name_H-M   'P 1'
#
loop_
_entity.id
_entity.type
_entity.pdbx_description
1 polymer ?
#
loop_
_entity_poly.entity_id
_entity_poly.type
_entity_poly.pdbx_seq_one_letter_code
_entity_poly.pdbx_strand_id
1 'polypeptide(L)'
;TWGRKFEEVATNWHLTMEAEEEPPAGRRLLSPAELLAARMRDHKIPQRSLGQKDFIPDGAEEQESKLRQCRKEHWQLLEEERVVRLGSLVKAEWKPQEGIVELKSPAGKFWHTMGFTQHGNQCLLPEEALYLLECGSLQLFYKDLPLSVQEAYEELLSPKSVSLLKYQHCSNTL
;
A
#
# COMPACT_ATOMS: atom_id res chain seq x y z
N THR A 1 -49.89 -21.35 19.68
CA THR A 1 -49.14 -20.11 19.98
C THR A 1 -47.78 -20.07 19.26
N TRP A 2 -47.74 -20.40 17.96
CA TRP A 2 -46.51 -20.37 17.15
C TRP A 2 -46.66 -19.63 15.80
N GLY A 3 -47.88 -19.26 15.39
CA GLY A 3 -48.12 -18.56 14.10
C GLY A 3 -47.84 -17.06 14.15
N ARG A 4 -48.12 -16.38 15.28
CA ARG A 4 -47.94 -14.92 15.38
C ARG A 4 -46.48 -14.47 15.47
N LYS A 5 -45.58 -15.34 15.94
CA LYS A 5 -44.16 -15.01 16.11
C LYS A 5 -43.38 -15.08 14.79
N PHE A 6 -43.93 -15.72 13.75
CA PHE A 6 -43.28 -15.84 12.45
C PHE A 6 -43.62 -14.66 11.53
N GLU A 7 -44.86 -14.19 11.58
CA GLU A 7 -45.32 -13.00 10.85
C GLU A 7 -44.63 -11.71 11.33
N GLU A 8 -44.41 -11.59 12.65
CA GLU A 8 -43.75 -10.44 13.27
C GLU A 8 -42.26 -10.37 12.92
N VAL A 9 -41.63 -11.52 12.66
CA VAL A 9 -40.25 -11.57 12.15
C VAL A 9 -40.23 -11.14 10.69
N ALA A 10 -41.13 -11.67 9.84
CA ALA A 10 -41.17 -11.36 8.42
C ALA A 10 -41.47 -9.88 8.10
N THR A 11 -42.34 -9.22 8.88
CA THR A 11 -42.57 -7.76 8.75
C THR A 11 -41.37 -6.95 9.20
N ASN A 12 -40.59 -7.44 10.17
CA ASN A 12 -39.37 -6.78 10.64
C ASN A 12 -38.19 -6.93 9.64
N TRP A 13 -38.22 -7.94 8.76
CA TRP A 13 -37.26 -8.08 7.65
C TRP A 13 -37.58 -7.15 6.46
N HIS A 14 -38.85 -6.82 6.24
CA HIS A 14 -39.26 -5.93 5.14
C HIS A 14 -39.13 -4.44 5.48
N LEU A 15 -39.06 -4.08 6.77
CA LEU A 15 -38.94 -2.69 7.23
C LEU A 15 -37.48 -2.20 7.38
N THR A 16 -36.50 -3.08 7.18
CA THR A 16 -35.06 -2.77 7.24
C THR A 16 -34.43 -2.55 5.86
N MET A 17 -35.24 -2.20 4.86
CA MET A 17 -34.83 -2.09 3.46
C MET A 17 -34.57 -0.66 2.96
N GLU A 18 -34.33 0.30 3.87
CA GLU A 18 -33.80 1.63 3.54
C GLU A 18 -32.79 2.08 4.62
N ALA A 19 -31.85 1.21 4.97
CA ALA A 19 -30.60 1.69 5.54
C ALA A 19 -29.67 2.04 4.38
N GLU A 20 -29.62 3.33 4.03
CA GLU A 20 -28.46 3.88 3.32
C GLU A 20 -27.22 3.43 4.09
N GLU A 21 -26.48 2.51 3.49
CA GLU A 21 -25.21 2.03 4.02
C GLU A 21 -24.19 3.17 3.82
N GLU A 22 -24.16 4.08 4.79
CA GLU A 22 -23.10 5.08 4.93
C GLU A 22 -21.75 4.37 4.85
N PRO A 23 -20.89 4.70 3.86
CA PRO A 23 -19.63 4.02 3.70
C PRO A 23 -18.78 4.21 4.95
N PRO A 24 -18.08 3.17 5.43
CA PRO A 24 -17.30 3.25 6.65
C PRO A 24 -16.33 4.43 6.58
N ALA A 25 -16.37 5.27 7.62
CA ALA A 25 -15.57 6.47 7.77
C ALA A 25 -14.08 6.16 7.47
N GLY A 26 -13.62 6.53 6.27
CA GLY A 26 -12.24 6.31 5.87
C GLY A 26 -11.96 6.16 4.38
N ARG A 27 -12.96 5.89 3.53
CA ARG A 27 -12.74 5.79 2.08
C ARG A 27 -13.61 6.75 1.29
N ARG A 28 -13.15 8.00 1.18
CA ARG A 28 -13.65 8.91 0.14
C ARG A 28 -13.28 8.32 -1.21
N LEU A 29 -14.26 7.75 -1.91
CA LEU A 29 -14.04 7.29 -3.28
C LEU A 29 -13.82 8.50 -4.17
N LEU A 30 -12.61 8.61 -4.73
CA LEU A 30 -12.29 9.65 -5.71
C LEU A 30 -13.12 9.42 -6.98
N SER A 31 -13.68 10.50 -7.52
CA SER A 31 -14.36 10.45 -8.82
C SER A 31 -13.36 10.14 -9.95
N PRO A 32 -13.83 9.65 -11.11
CA PRO A 32 -12.96 9.39 -12.26
C PRO A 32 -12.12 10.60 -12.68
N ALA A 33 -12.66 11.81 -12.59
CA ALA A 33 -11.95 13.05 -12.90
C ALA A 33 -10.81 13.33 -11.91
N GLU A 34 -11.06 13.10 -10.62
CA GLU A 34 -10.04 13.26 -9.56
C GLU A 34 -8.92 12.24 -9.69
N LEU A 35 -9.24 10.98 -10.02
CA LEU A 35 -8.24 9.93 -10.28
C LEU A 35 -7.35 10.29 -11.49
N LEU A 36 -7.93 10.88 -12.53
CA LEU A 36 -7.19 11.33 -13.71
C LEU A 36 -6.31 12.55 -13.39
N ALA A 37 -6.83 13.52 -12.65
CA ALA A 37 -6.06 14.68 -12.20
C ALA A 37 -4.89 14.23 -11.31
N ALA A 38 -5.13 13.31 -10.38
CA ALA A 38 -4.11 12.74 -9.52
C ALA A 38 -2.97 12.11 -10.30
N ARG A 39 -3.30 11.38 -11.38
CA ARG A 39 -2.33 10.74 -12.29
C ARG A 39 -1.46 11.74 -13.05
N MET A 40 -2.05 12.85 -13.50
CA MET A 40 -1.38 13.80 -14.40
C MET A 40 -0.40 14.73 -13.68
N ARG A 41 -0.31 14.65 -12.35
CA ARG A 41 0.64 15.44 -11.54
C ARG A 41 2.08 15.00 -11.79
N ASP A 42 3.00 15.95 -11.73
CA ASP A 42 4.43 15.65 -11.78
C ASP A 42 4.87 15.12 -10.42
N HIS A 43 5.38 13.90 -10.37
CA HIS A 43 5.85 13.24 -9.15
C HIS A 43 7.37 13.31 -9.02
N LYS A 44 8.04 14.11 -9.85
CA LYS A 44 9.48 14.32 -9.72
C LYS A 44 9.75 15.04 -8.41
N ILE A 45 10.56 14.41 -7.59
CA ILE A 45 11.18 15.09 -6.45
C ILE A 45 11.94 16.29 -7.05
N PRO A 46 11.65 17.53 -6.62
CA PRO A 46 12.31 18.72 -7.13
C PRO A 46 13.80 18.47 -7.04
N GLN A 47 14.46 18.59 -8.19
CA GLN A 47 15.90 18.38 -8.26
C GLN A 47 16.53 19.31 -7.22
N ARG A 48 17.34 18.72 -6.34
CA ARG A 48 18.16 19.47 -5.39
C ARG A 48 19.12 20.32 -6.23
N SER A 49 18.70 21.52 -6.61
CA SER A 49 19.55 22.52 -7.26
C SER A 49 20.67 22.98 -6.34
N LEU A 50 20.58 22.59 -5.06
CA LEU A 50 21.48 22.88 -3.96
C LEU A 50 22.37 21.67 -3.71
N GLY A 51 23.69 21.88 -3.77
CA GLY A 51 24.66 20.86 -3.41
C GLY A 51 24.60 20.56 -1.90
N GLN A 52 25.16 19.45 -1.47
CA GLN A 52 25.17 19.03 -0.07
C GLN A 52 25.82 20.07 0.88
N LYS A 53 26.58 21.02 0.33
CA LYS A 53 27.23 22.13 1.05
C LYS A 53 26.29 23.29 1.39
N ASP A 54 25.19 23.48 0.65
CA ASP A 54 24.24 24.58 0.85
C ASP A 54 23.29 24.35 2.06
N PHE A 55 23.41 23.19 2.70
CA PHE A 55 22.68 22.83 3.92
C PHE A 55 23.48 23.06 5.20
N ILE A 56 24.74 23.50 5.07
CA ILE A 56 25.57 23.92 6.21
C ILE A 56 25.10 25.32 6.61
N PRO A 57 24.72 25.58 7.87
CA PRO A 57 24.24 26.90 8.27
C PRO A 57 25.34 27.95 8.12
N ASP A 58 25.20 28.84 7.13
CA ASP A 58 26.10 29.99 6.89
C ASP A 58 25.65 31.25 7.66
N GLY A 59 24.45 31.20 8.25
CA GLY A 59 23.84 32.31 9.00
C GLY A 59 23.21 33.38 8.10
N ALA A 60 23.18 33.20 6.78
CA ALA A 60 22.58 34.15 5.86
C ALA A 60 21.06 33.97 5.79
N GLU A 61 20.33 35.09 5.85
CA GLU A 61 18.86 35.13 5.75
C GLU A 61 18.35 34.58 4.40
N GLU A 62 19.12 34.81 3.33
CA GLU A 62 18.84 34.25 2.01
C GLU A 62 18.94 32.71 2.00
N GLN A 63 19.89 32.13 2.74
CA GLN A 63 20.03 30.68 2.85
C GLN A 63 18.85 30.10 3.63
N GLU A 64 18.48 30.71 4.77
CA GLU A 64 17.35 30.24 5.56
C GLU A 64 16.04 30.29 4.76
N SER A 65 15.83 31.35 3.98
CA SER A 65 14.68 31.48 3.09
C SER A 65 14.63 30.38 2.03
N LYS A 66 15.77 30.07 1.39
CA LYS A 66 15.89 28.97 0.41
C LYS A 66 15.62 27.60 1.06
N LEU A 67 16.15 27.35 2.25
CA LEU A 67 15.94 26.11 2.99
C LEU A 67 14.47 25.92 3.42
N ARG A 68 13.81 27.00 3.86
CA ARG A 68 12.38 27.00 4.18
C ARG A 68 11.53 26.70 2.95
N GLN A 69 11.85 27.31 1.82
CA GLN A 69 11.16 27.06 0.55
C GLN A 69 11.34 25.60 0.10
N CYS A 70 12.57 25.09 0.10
CA CYS A 70 12.86 23.70 -0.26
C CYS A 70 12.14 22.70 0.67
N ARG A 71 12.09 22.99 1.98
CA ARG A 71 11.34 22.17 2.95
C ARG A 71 9.84 22.19 2.66
N LYS A 72 9.29 23.35 2.31
CA LYS A 72 7.85 23.50 1.99
C LYS A 72 7.49 22.71 0.74
N GLU A 73 8.27 22.82 -0.33
CA GLU A 73 8.09 22.06 -1.55
C GLU A 73 8.16 20.55 -1.30
N HIS A 74 9.10 20.12 -0.46
CA HIS A 74 9.24 18.71 -0.10
C HIS A 74 8.05 18.20 0.71
N TRP A 75 7.56 18.99 1.67
CA TRP A 75 6.37 18.63 2.44
C TRP A 75 5.11 18.54 1.59
N GLN A 76 4.92 19.46 0.64
CA GLN A 76 3.79 19.41 -0.28
C GLN A 76 3.74 18.08 -1.04
N LEU A 77 4.89 17.56 -1.49
CA LEU A 77 4.95 16.27 -2.19
C LEU A 77 4.71 15.05 -1.29
N LEU A 78 5.07 15.15 -0.01
CA LEU A 78 4.86 14.07 0.95
C LEU A 78 3.42 14.02 1.45
N GLU A 79 2.75 15.17 1.54
CA GLU A 79 1.36 15.31 1.98
C GLU A 79 0.36 14.94 0.87
N GLU A 80 0.79 14.95 -0.39
CA GLU A 80 -0.01 14.52 -1.52
C GLU A 80 -0.45 13.05 -1.43
N GLU A 81 -1.76 12.82 -1.48
CA GLU A 81 -2.34 11.48 -1.56
C GLU A 81 -1.93 10.77 -2.86
N ARG A 82 -1.25 9.63 -2.70
CA ARG A 82 -0.82 8.79 -3.82
C ARG A 82 -1.93 7.84 -4.24
N VAL A 83 -2.30 7.90 -5.51
CA VAL A 83 -3.30 7.01 -6.11
C VAL A 83 -2.58 5.99 -7.00
N VAL A 84 -2.75 4.70 -6.70
CA VAL A 84 -2.20 3.60 -7.50
C VAL A 84 -3.32 2.85 -8.20
N ARG A 85 -3.12 2.42 -9.45
CA ARG A 85 -4.10 1.56 -10.13
C ARG A 85 -3.96 0.13 -9.60
N LEU A 86 -5.08 -0.49 -9.27
CA LEU A 86 -5.09 -1.92 -8.97
C LEU A 86 -4.51 -2.76 -10.12
N GLY A 87 -4.71 -2.33 -11.37
CA GLY A 87 -4.13 -3.00 -12.55
C GLY A 87 -2.63 -2.80 -12.76
N SER A 88 -1.97 -1.89 -12.01
CA SER A 88 -0.51 -1.80 -12.00
C SER A 88 0.13 -2.61 -10.88
N LEU A 89 -0.66 -3.10 -9.92
CA LEU A 89 -0.17 -3.96 -8.86
C LEU A 89 0.05 -5.37 -9.40
N VAL A 90 1.18 -5.95 -9.04
CA VAL A 90 1.43 -7.35 -9.34
C VAL A 90 0.74 -8.18 -8.26
N LYS A 91 -0.05 -9.17 -8.69
CA LYS A 91 -0.77 -10.07 -7.79
C LYS A 91 0.16 -11.18 -7.35
N ALA A 92 0.15 -11.48 -6.05
CA ALA A 92 0.85 -12.62 -5.49
C ALA A 92 0.03 -13.33 -4.41
N GLU A 93 0.34 -14.60 -4.19
CA GLU A 93 -0.31 -15.48 -3.23
C GLU A 93 0.65 -15.83 -2.10
N TRP A 94 0.23 -15.66 -0.85
CA TRP A 94 0.95 -16.08 0.33
C TRP A 94 0.78 -17.59 0.58
N LYS A 95 1.89 -18.32 0.70
CA LYS A 95 1.92 -19.74 1.05
C LYS A 95 2.60 -19.97 2.41
N PRO A 96 1.86 -19.97 3.53
CA PRO A 96 2.43 -20.10 4.87
C PRO A 96 3.23 -21.39 5.09
N GLN A 97 2.84 -22.49 4.42
CA GLN A 97 3.48 -23.80 4.58
C GLN A 97 4.89 -23.84 3.98
N GLU A 98 5.09 -23.10 2.89
CA GLU A 98 6.37 -23.00 2.19
C GLU A 98 7.17 -21.78 2.66
N GLY A 99 6.52 -20.81 3.30
CA GLY A 99 7.14 -19.56 3.75
C GLY A 99 7.50 -18.63 2.59
N ILE A 100 6.75 -18.70 1.49
CA ILE A 100 7.02 -17.94 0.26
C ILE A 100 5.78 -17.22 -0.24
N VAL A 101 6.00 -16.12 -0.98
CA VAL A 101 4.96 -15.41 -1.72
C VAL A 101 5.16 -15.64 -3.21
N GLU A 102 4.20 -16.27 -3.88
CA GLU A 102 4.29 -16.63 -5.30
C GLU A 102 3.56 -15.62 -6.18
N LEU A 103 4.23 -15.09 -7.20
CA LEU A 103 3.65 -14.14 -8.14
C LEU A 103 2.70 -14.85 -9.11
N LYS A 104 1.45 -14.35 -9.20
CA LYS A 104 0.37 -14.93 -10.03
C LYS A 104 0.18 -14.21 -11.36
N SER A 105 0.54 -12.92 -11.43
CA SER A 105 0.45 -12.13 -12.66
C SER A 105 1.83 -11.90 -13.27
N PRO A 106 1.93 -11.81 -14.62
CA PRO A 106 3.19 -11.52 -15.28
C PRO A 106 3.72 -10.19 -14.79
N ALA A 107 4.92 -10.25 -14.25
CA ALA A 107 5.57 -9.13 -13.60
C ALA A 107 6.56 -8.50 -14.60
N GLY A 108 6.56 -7.17 -14.71
CA GLY A 108 7.39 -6.46 -15.69
C GLY A 108 8.91 -6.66 -15.48
N LYS A 109 9.75 -6.01 -16.29
CA LYS A 109 11.22 -6.12 -16.20
C LYS A 109 11.80 -5.91 -14.80
N PHE A 110 11.15 -5.08 -13.97
CA PHE A 110 11.51 -4.83 -12.57
C PHE A 110 11.64 -6.12 -11.73
N TRP A 111 10.77 -7.09 -11.97
CA TRP A 111 10.65 -8.31 -11.16
C TRP A 111 11.65 -9.40 -11.54
N HIS A 112 12.44 -9.20 -12.59
CA HIS A 112 13.53 -10.13 -12.94
C HIS A 112 14.72 -9.98 -11.99
N THR A 113 14.82 -8.85 -11.29
CA THR A 113 15.90 -8.54 -10.35
C THR A 113 15.48 -8.71 -8.87
N MET A 114 14.17 -8.85 -8.60
CA MET A 114 13.64 -9.03 -7.24
C MET A 114 13.12 -10.45 -7.03
N GLY A 115 13.35 -11.00 -5.84
CA GLY A 115 12.93 -12.36 -5.48
C GLY A 115 13.80 -13.45 -6.08
N PHE A 116 13.24 -14.65 -6.15
CA PHE A 116 13.89 -15.85 -6.64
C PHE A 116 12.93 -16.72 -7.45
N THR A 117 13.45 -17.60 -8.30
CA THR A 117 12.61 -18.53 -9.08
C THR A 117 12.56 -19.89 -8.40
N GLN A 118 11.35 -20.40 -8.14
CA GLN A 118 11.12 -21.73 -7.59
C GLN A 118 10.09 -22.46 -8.44
N HIS A 119 10.41 -23.69 -8.89
CA HIS A 119 9.54 -24.49 -9.77
C HIS A 119 9.09 -23.77 -11.06
N GLY A 120 9.89 -22.83 -11.56
CA GLY A 120 9.57 -22.04 -12.76
C GLY A 120 8.69 -20.81 -12.50
N ASN A 121 8.26 -20.58 -11.27
CA ASN A 121 7.48 -19.40 -10.87
C ASN A 121 8.35 -18.42 -10.09
N GLN A 122 8.06 -17.13 -10.23
CA GLN A 122 8.74 -16.09 -9.47
C GLN A 122 8.13 -16.02 -8.07
N CYS A 123 8.99 -16.11 -7.08
CA CYS A 123 8.67 -16.10 -5.67
C CYS A 123 9.42 -14.97 -4.97
N LEU A 124 8.85 -14.50 -3.86
CA LEU A 124 9.43 -13.50 -2.98
C LEU A 124 9.54 -14.09 -1.57
N LEU A 125 10.52 -13.59 -0.84
CA LEU A 125 10.55 -13.79 0.61
C LEU A 125 9.44 -12.96 1.28
N PRO A 126 8.96 -13.35 2.47
CA PRO A 126 7.90 -12.61 3.15
C PRO A 126 8.28 -11.15 3.43
N GLU A 127 9.54 -10.88 3.79
CA GLU A 127 10.03 -9.50 4.00
C GLU A 127 10.00 -8.64 2.72
N GLU A 128 10.35 -9.23 1.57
CA GLU A 128 10.34 -8.53 0.28
C GLU A 128 8.90 -8.25 -0.16
N ALA A 129 8.02 -9.23 0.02
CA ALA A 129 6.61 -9.08 -0.29
C ALA A 129 5.93 -8.02 0.59
N LEU A 130 6.23 -7.99 1.89
CA LEU A 130 5.69 -6.99 2.81
C LEU A 130 6.15 -5.58 2.43
N TYR A 131 7.43 -5.40 2.08
CA TYR A 131 7.96 -4.12 1.60
C TYR A 131 7.26 -3.66 0.31
N LEU A 132 7.09 -4.56 -0.66
CA LEU A 132 6.45 -4.24 -1.93
C LEU A 132 4.95 -3.97 -1.79
N LEU A 133 4.29 -4.60 -0.81
CA LEU A 133 2.92 -4.33 -0.44
C LEU A 133 2.78 -2.91 0.14
N GLU A 134 3.66 -2.51 1.05
CA GLU A 134 3.67 -1.15 1.62
C GLU A 134 3.94 -0.07 0.59
N CYS A 135 4.86 -0.33 -0.33
CA CYS A 135 5.18 0.59 -1.41
C CYS A 135 4.05 0.71 -2.44
N GLY A 136 2.99 -0.09 -2.33
CA GLY A 136 1.89 -0.11 -3.29
C GLY A 136 2.32 -0.62 -4.66
N SER A 137 3.19 -1.62 -4.71
CA SER A 137 3.63 -2.29 -5.95
C SER A 137 3.11 -3.72 -6.06
N LEU A 138 2.68 -4.31 -4.94
CA LEU A 138 2.18 -5.67 -4.84
C LEU A 138 0.74 -5.67 -4.30
N GLN A 139 -0.10 -6.58 -4.80
CA GLN A 139 -1.36 -6.94 -4.17
C GLN A 139 -1.24 -8.40 -3.68
N LEU A 140 -1.26 -8.57 -2.35
CA LEU A 140 -1.08 -9.87 -1.72
C LEU A 140 -2.43 -10.54 -1.45
N PHE A 141 -2.52 -11.83 -1.73
CA PHE A 141 -3.68 -12.66 -1.49
C PHE A 141 -3.33 -13.81 -0.56
N TYR A 142 -4.30 -14.23 0.26
CA TYR A 142 -4.23 -15.44 1.04
C TYR A 142 -5.57 -16.16 0.96
N LYS A 143 -5.57 -17.39 0.43
CA LYS A 143 -6.80 -18.17 0.20
C LYS A 143 -7.80 -17.40 -0.66
N ASP A 144 -7.30 -16.80 -1.74
CA ASP A 144 -8.08 -15.98 -2.69
C ASP A 144 -8.66 -14.67 -2.11
N LEU A 145 -8.33 -14.31 -0.87
CA LEU A 145 -8.74 -13.06 -0.24
C LEU A 145 -7.59 -12.04 -0.25
N PRO A 146 -7.82 -10.78 -0.68
CA PRO A 146 -6.79 -9.76 -0.65
C PRO A 146 -6.49 -9.37 0.80
N LEU A 147 -5.20 -9.37 1.16
CA LEU A 147 -4.75 -8.93 2.48
C LEU A 147 -4.57 -7.41 2.50
N SER A 148 -5.01 -6.79 3.60
CA SER A 148 -4.57 -5.45 3.97
C SER A 148 -3.11 -5.45 4.40
N VAL A 149 -2.49 -4.27 4.43
CA VAL A 149 -1.12 -4.11 4.94
C VAL A 149 -1.04 -4.63 6.38
N GLN A 150 -2.00 -4.26 7.23
CA GLN A 150 -2.07 -4.69 8.63
C GLN A 150 -2.16 -6.21 8.77
N GLU A 151 -3.05 -6.86 8.02
CA GLU A 151 -3.15 -8.33 8.06
C GLU A 151 -1.88 -9.00 7.54
N ALA A 152 -1.25 -8.43 6.50
CA ALA A 152 0.01 -8.94 6.00
C ALA A 152 1.13 -8.84 7.04
N TYR A 153 1.17 -7.79 7.86
CA TYR A 153 2.08 -7.70 9.00
C TYR A 153 1.90 -8.88 9.97
N GLU A 154 0.65 -9.22 10.31
CA GLU A 154 0.35 -10.31 11.24
C GLU A 154 0.66 -11.69 10.65
N GLU A 155 0.34 -11.90 9.38
CA GLU A 155 0.53 -13.18 8.68
C GLU A 155 2.00 -13.41 8.29
N LEU A 156 2.73 -12.38 7.88
CA LEU A 156 4.10 -12.49 7.37
C LEU A 156 5.16 -12.27 8.46
N LEU A 157 4.89 -11.50 9.53
CA LEU A 157 5.76 -11.37 10.70
C LEU A 157 5.35 -12.36 11.81
N SER A 158 5.33 -13.65 11.48
CA SER A 158 5.24 -14.71 12.48
C SER A 158 6.64 -15.07 12.98
N PRO A 159 6.81 -15.52 14.25
CA PRO A 159 8.06 -16.11 14.72
C PRO A 159 8.56 -17.28 13.86
N LYS A 160 7.67 -17.88 13.04
CA LYS A 160 7.98 -18.98 12.12
C LYS A 160 8.40 -18.52 10.72
N SER A 161 8.18 -17.26 10.35
CA SER A 161 8.48 -16.71 9.02
C SER A 161 9.60 -15.68 9.10
N VAL A 162 9.33 -14.49 9.65
CA VAL A 162 10.24 -13.33 9.61
C VAL A 162 10.15 -12.55 10.91
N SER A 163 11.31 -12.18 11.46
CA SER A 163 11.37 -11.24 12.58
C SER A 163 11.29 -9.79 12.10
N LEU A 164 10.69 -8.93 12.93
CA LEU A 164 10.61 -7.49 12.66
C LEU A 164 11.97 -6.86 12.32
N LEU A 165 13.04 -7.29 12.98
CA LEU A 165 14.40 -6.79 12.72
C LEU A 165 14.89 -7.10 11.31
N LYS A 166 14.59 -8.31 10.80
CA LYS A 166 14.98 -8.69 9.44
C LYS A 166 14.22 -7.85 8.41
N TYR A 167 12.92 -7.64 8.64
CA TYR A 167 12.11 -6.74 7.82
C TYR A 167 12.68 -5.32 7.77
N GLN A 168 12.97 -4.73 8.94
CA GLN A 168 13.55 -3.39 9.04
C GLN A 168 14.91 -3.26 8.34
N HIS A 169 15.73 -4.31 8.36
CA HIS A 169 16.99 -4.29 7.64
C HIS A 169 16.76 -4.28 6.12
N CYS A 170 15.89 -5.15 5.62
CA CYS A 170 15.55 -5.20 4.20
C CYS A 170 14.92 -3.90 3.71
N SER A 171 13.96 -3.33 4.43
CA SER A 171 13.28 -2.09 4.01
C SER A 171 14.20 -0.87 3.92
N ASN A 172 15.27 -0.84 4.72
CA ASN A 172 16.28 0.22 4.65
C ASN A 172 17.34 0.00 3.55
N THR A 173 17.43 -1.22 3.00
CA THR A 173 18.46 -1.61 2.04
C THR A 173 17.92 -1.69 0.61
N LEU A 174 16.61 -1.95 0.45
CA LEU A 174 15.88 -2.01 -0.82
C LEU A 174 15.31 -0.65 -1.23
#